data_AF-A0A433DC79-F1
#
_entry.id   AF-A0A433DC79-F1
#
_cell.length_a   1.000
_cell.length_b   1.000
_cell.length_c   1.000
_cell.angle_alpha   90.00
_cell.angle_beta   90.00
_cell.angle_gamma   90.00
#
_symmetry.space_group_name_H-M   'P 1'
#
loop_
_entity.id
_entity.type
_entity.pdbx_description
1 polymer ?
#
loop_
_entity_poly.entity_id
_entity_poly.type
_entity_poly.pdbx_seq_one_letter_code
_entity_poly.pdbx_strand_id
1 'polypeptide(L)'
;MYTLNVSKLWCLNQQYLTSSLLISDKLDKHVERSGACHLLPRTMEIIAKHLPDVADEIEQIAFRVPESVTYSEGKKIGWASYSYQTCRYQDACCLPSKRAVELILEKKLQSLGITIERSTTVTDFEVEDVDGPDRNLAHPIMARLQKLSGSSTTETVVGARYMIAADGPKSFCRRKLGIAFEGPDEVLQMADLGLVAKTNHPDLNNVCIPFNSVSQLHQKRK
;
A
#
# COMPACT_ATOMS: atom_id res chain seq x y z
N MET A 1 -40.65 -25.86 11.65
CA MET A 1 -40.33 -25.08 12.86
C MET A 1 -38.85 -25.32 13.17
N TYR A 2 -38.04 -24.25 13.12
CA TYR A 2 -36.65 -24.09 13.59
C TYR A 2 -35.57 -25.07 13.07
N THR A 3 -34.78 -24.73 12.04
CA THR A 3 -33.45 -24.04 12.02
C THR A 3 -32.32 -24.58 12.91
N LEU A 4 -31.22 -24.92 12.20
CA LEU A 4 -29.78 -24.69 12.48
C LEU A 4 -29.13 -25.44 13.67
N ASN A 5 -28.11 -26.24 13.39
CA ASN A 5 -26.70 -25.78 13.36
C ASN A 5 -25.76 -26.97 13.12
N VAL A 6 -24.94 -26.91 12.07
CA VAL A 6 -23.77 -27.78 11.94
C VAL A 6 -22.56 -26.87 11.86
N SER A 7 -21.94 -26.69 13.02
CA SER A 7 -20.66 -26.02 13.22
C SER A 7 -19.55 -26.79 12.49
N LYS A 8 -18.81 -26.10 11.61
CA LYS A 8 -17.49 -26.55 11.16
C LYS A 8 -16.42 -25.65 11.80
N LEU A 9 -15.75 -26.24 12.78
CA LEU A 9 -14.46 -25.86 13.34
C LEU A 9 -13.41 -25.69 12.24
N TRP A 10 -12.59 -24.63 12.33
CA TRP A 10 -11.14 -24.75 12.19
C TRP A 10 -10.49 -23.91 13.28
N CYS A 11 -9.65 -24.56 14.08
CA CYS A 11 -8.97 -24.04 15.25
C CYS A 11 -7.45 -24.11 15.01
N LEU A 12 -6.73 -23.03 15.28
CA LEU A 12 -5.30 -23.05 15.61
C LEU A 12 -5.11 -22.13 16.82
N ASN A 13 -5.13 -22.75 18.01
CA ASN A 13 -4.86 -22.28 19.39
C ASN A 13 -5.58 -21.01 19.90
N GLN A 14 -6.69 -21.11 20.63
CA GLN A 14 -6.81 -21.41 22.08
C GLN A 14 -6.20 -20.36 23.02
N GLN A 15 -6.91 -19.24 23.23
CA GLN A 15 -7.36 -18.71 24.53
C GLN A 15 -7.87 -17.27 24.33
N TYR A 16 -9.20 -17.11 24.33
CA TYR A 16 -9.94 -15.85 24.52
C TYR A 16 -9.33 -14.56 23.95
N LEU A 17 -9.22 -14.44 22.62
CA LEU A 17 -9.08 -13.14 21.98
C LEU A 17 -9.95 -13.11 20.73
N THR A 18 -11.13 -12.51 20.84
CA THR A 18 -11.71 -11.82 19.68
C THR A 18 -10.74 -10.69 19.35
N SER A 19 -9.75 -10.94 18.50
CA SER A 19 -8.88 -9.88 18.00
C SER A 19 -9.75 -8.95 17.16
N SER A 20 -10.14 -7.82 17.73
CA SER A 20 -10.80 -6.76 16.99
C SER A 20 -9.74 -5.98 16.21
N LEU A 21 -9.97 -5.81 14.91
CA LEU A 21 -9.14 -4.99 14.05
C LEU A 21 -9.95 -3.78 13.59
N LEU A 22 -9.42 -2.59 13.86
CA LEU A 22 -9.94 -1.34 13.32
C LEU A 22 -8.94 -0.81 12.30
N ILE A 23 -9.42 -0.50 11.09
CA ILE A 23 -8.65 0.17 10.05
C ILE A 23 -9.38 1.46 9.74
N SER A 24 -8.72 2.61 9.90
CA SER A 24 -9.27 3.93 9.57
C SER A 24 -8.51 4.58 8.43
N ASP A 25 -9.22 5.28 7.55
CA ASP A 25 -8.65 6.12 6.50
C ASP A 25 -9.34 7.48 6.48
N LYS A 26 -8.56 8.56 6.38
CA LYS A 26 -9.09 9.93 6.35
C LYS A 26 -9.84 10.25 5.06
N LEU A 27 -9.56 9.53 3.98
CA LEU A 27 -10.26 9.71 2.71
C LEU A 27 -11.65 9.07 2.79
N ASP A 28 -12.62 9.72 2.17
CA ASP A 28 -14.00 9.24 2.05
C ASP A 28 -14.12 8.07 1.04
N LYS A 29 -13.26 8.08 0.02
CA LYS A 29 -13.19 7.05 -1.02
C LYS A 29 -11.76 6.85 -1.53
N HIS A 30 -11.55 5.79 -2.31
CA HIS A 30 -10.30 5.59 -3.02
C HIS A 30 -9.97 6.76 -3.94
N VAL A 31 -8.68 7.07 -4.05
CA VAL A 31 -8.19 8.02 -5.04
C VAL A 31 -8.32 7.40 -6.44
N GLU A 32 -9.04 8.08 -7.34
CA GLU A 32 -9.30 7.56 -8.70
C GLU A 32 -8.03 7.44 -9.53
N ARG A 33 -7.10 8.39 -9.37
CA ARG A 33 -5.80 8.39 -10.04
C ARG A 33 -4.69 8.48 -8.99
N SER A 34 -4.03 7.37 -8.74
CA SER A 34 -2.91 7.27 -7.81
C SER A 34 -1.68 6.74 -8.55
N GLY A 35 -0.53 7.37 -8.31
CA GLY A 35 0.69 7.16 -9.10
C GLY A 35 1.42 5.84 -8.86
N ALA A 36 1.20 5.16 -7.73
CA ALA A 36 1.87 3.89 -7.46
C ALA A 36 1.13 2.74 -8.18
N CYS A 37 1.73 2.13 -9.20
CA CYS A 37 1.08 1.02 -9.90
C CYS A 37 2.00 -0.14 -10.30
N HIS A 38 3.22 -0.19 -9.74
CA HIS A 38 4.22 -1.21 -10.07
C HIS A 38 4.44 -2.12 -8.86
N LEU A 39 4.16 -3.41 -9.00
CA LEU A 39 4.49 -4.44 -8.01
C LEU A 39 5.71 -5.22 -8.51
N LEU A 40 6.81 -5.15 -7.75
CA LEU A 40 8.03 -5.88 -8.06
C LEU A 40 7.85 -7.38 -7.78
N PRO A 41 8.63 -8.25 -8.45
CA PRO A 41 8.57 -9.70 -8.25
C PRO A 41 8.58 -10.15 -6.78
N ARG A 42 9.46 -9.56 -5.96
CA ARG A 42 9.55 -9.93 -4.54
C ARG A 42 8.29 -9.56 -3.76
N THR A 43 7.62 -8.47 -4.13
CA THR A 43 6.33 -8.09 -3.54
C THR A 43 5.27 -9.13 -3.89
N MET A 44 5.23 -9.59 -5.14
CA MET A 44 4.32 -10.65 -5.56
C MET A 44 4.58 -11.98 -4.84
N GLU A 45 5.84 -12.33 -4.54
CA GLU A 45 6.14 -13.52 -3.74
C GLU A 45 5.58 -13.43 -2.31
N ILE A 46 5.71 -12.26 -1.67
CA ILE A 46 5.16 -12.03 -0.33
C ILE A 46 3.64 -12.13 -0.36
N ILE A 47 2.99 -11.49 -1.34
CA ILE A 47 1.54 -11.55 -1.50
C ILE A 47 1.11 -12.99 -1.76
N ALA A 48 1.69 -13.70 -2.74
CA ALA A 48 1.32 -15.06 -3.09
C ALA A 48 1.52 -16.07 -1.95
N LYS A 49 2.53 -15.85 -1.10
CA LYS A 49 2.78 -16.69 0.08
C LYS A 49 1.68 -16.55 1.13
N HIS A 50 1.15 -15.34 1.34
CA HIS A 50 0.23 -15.05 2.45
C HIS A 50 -1.23 -14.90 2.01
N LEU A 51 -1.47 -14.54 0.76
CA LEU A 51 -2.76 -14.19 0.15
C LEU A 51 -2.79 -14.70 -1.32
N PRO A 52 -2.79 -16.02 -1.56
CA PRO A 52 -2.71 -16.59 -2.91
C PRO A 52 -3.86 -16.14 -3.82
N ASP A 53 -5.07 -16.00 -3.29
CA ASP A 53 -6.24 -15.52 -4.04
C ASP A 53 -6.10 -14.05 -4.48
N VAL A 54 -5.46 -13.21 -3.65
CA VAL A 54 -5.13 -11.82 -4.01
C VAL A 54 -4.07 -11.79 -5.11
N ALA A 55 -3.04 -12.65 -5.01
CA ALA A 55 -2.01 -12.74 -6.05
C ALA A 55 -2.60 -13.15 -7.40
N ASP A 56 -3.47 -14.17 -7.42
CA ASP A 56 -4.14 -14.64 -8.62
C ASP A 56 -4.97 -13.52 -9.29
N GLU A 57 -5.75 -12.76 -8.51
CA GLU A 57 -6.53 -11.62 -9.04
C GLU A 57 -5.61 -10.51 -9.61
N ILE A 58 -4.48 -10.22 -8.96
CA ILE A 58 -3.51 -9.25 -9.48
C ILE A 58 -2.90 -9.73 -10.80
N GLU A 59 -2.50 -11.00 -10.89
CA GLU A 59 -1.90 -11.58 -12.09
C GLU A 59 -2.85 -11.57 -13.29
N GLN A 60 -4.17 -11.66 -13.06
CA GLN A 60 -5.18 -11.60 -14.12
C GLN A 60 -5.32 -10.21 -14.75
N ILE A 61 -5.08 -9.14 -13.98
CA ILE A 61 -5.31 -7.76 -14.44
C ILE A 61 -4.02 -6.98 -14.72
N ALA A 62 -2.87 -7.49 -14.28
CA ALA A 62 -1.59 -6.81 -14.42
C ALA A 62 -1.01 -6.97 -15.84
N PHE A 63 -0.45 -5.88 -16.35
CA PHE A 63 0.48 -5.93 -17.47
C PHE A 63 1.86 -6.35 -16.97
N ARG A 64 2.43 -7.40 -17.57
CA ARG A 64 3.74 -7.94 -17.17
C ARG A 64 4.86 -7.19 -17.88
N VAL A 65 5.80 -6.69 -17.10
CA VAL A 65 6.98 -5.96 -17.56
C VAL A 65 8.23 -6.78 -17.20
N PRO A 66 8.86 -7.47 -18.16
CA PRO A 66 10.01 -8.33 -17.87
C PRO A 66 11.28 -7.52 -17.60
N GLU A 67 11.44 -6.38 -18.30
CA GLU A 67 12.69 -5.65 -18.33
C GLU A 67 12.51 -4.13 -18.22
N SER A 68 13.55 -3.49 -17.69
CA SER A 68 13.80 -2.07 -17.88
C SER A 68 14.86 -1.89 -18.95
N VAL A 69 14.63 -0.97 -19.88
CA VAL A 69 15.51 -0.72 -21.02
C VAL A 69 15.98 0.73 -20.99
N THR A 70 17.29 0.93 -21.08
CA THR A 70 17.88 2.27 -21.07
C THR A 70 18.20 2.72 -22.48
N TYR A 71 17.79 3.93 -22.81
CA TYR A 71 18.07 4.60 -24.08
C TYR A 71 18.91 5.84 -23.89
N SER A 72 19.83 6.11 -24.82
CA SER A 72 20.49 7.41 -24.93
C SER A 72 20.58 7.79 -26.41
N GLU A 73 20.23 9.05 -26.73
CA GLU A 73 20.22 9.56 -28.10
C GLU A 73 19.43 8.67 -29.10
N GLY A 74 18.31 8.10 -28.64
CA GLY A 74 17.47 7.21 -29.43
C GLY A 74 18.02 5.80 -29.67
N LYS A 75 19.17 5.46 -29.07
CA LYS A 75 19.77 4.12 -29.16
C LYS A 75 19.61 3.38 -27.83
N LYS A 76 19.28 2.09 -27.90
CA LYS A 76 19.28 1.19 -26.74
C LYS A 76 20.73 0.99 -26.30
N ILE A 77 21.04 1.35 -25.06
CA ILE A 77 22.39 1.25 -24.50
C ILE A 77 22.52 0.16 -23.42
N GLY A 78 21.40 -0.35 -22.91
CA GLY A 78 21.40 -1.40 -21.91
C GLY A 78 20.00 -1.84 -21.52
N TRP A 79 19.92 -2.90 -20.74
CA TRP A 79 18.69 -3.42 -20.17
C TRP A 79 18.98 -4.16 -18.86
N ALA A 80 17.98 -4.27 -18.00
CA ALA A 80 18.06 -5.03 -16.75
C ALA A 80 16.72 -5.72 -16.47
N SER A 81 16.78 -6.98 -16.03
CA SER A 81 15.61 -7.72 -15.56
C SER A 81 15.13 -7.20 -14.20
N TYR A 82 13.82 -7.26 -13.98
CA TYR A 82 13.21 -6.93 -12.68
C TYR A 82 13.35 -8.02 -11.63
N SER A 83 13.77 -9.23 -12.02
CA SER A 83 13.86 -10.36 -11.10
C SER A 83 15.25 -10.99 -11.08
N TYR A 84 15.48 -11.76 -10.01
CA TYR A 84 16.59 -12.69 -9.95
C TYR A 84 16.12 -14.08 -10.40
N GLN A 85 17.04 -14.91 -10.89
CA GLN A 85 16.73 -16.24 -11.45
C GLN A 85 15.99 -17.17 -10.48
N THR A 86 16.13 -16.95 -9.16
CA THR A 86 15.49 -17.77 -8.12
C THR A 86 14.09 -17.28 -7.72
N CYS A 87 13.64 -16.12 -8.22
CA CYS A 87 12.31 -15.62 -7.90
C CYS A 87 11.24 -16.42 -8.62
N ARG A 88 10.12 -16.74 -7.96
CA ARG A 88 8.97 -17.36 -8.63
C ARG A 88 8.37 -16.43 -9.68
N TYR A 89 8.27 -15.16 -9.33
CA TYR A 89 7.82 -14.10 -10.23
C TYR A 89 9.03 -13.57 -11.00
N GLN A 90 8.93 -13.51 -12.33
CA GLN A 90 10.04 -13.07 -13.19
C GLN A 90 9.85 -11.65 -13.73
N ASP A 91 8.60 -11.17 -13.75
CA ASP A 91 8.22 -9.88 -14.31
C ASP A 91 7.68 -8.96 -13.22
N ALA A 92 7.86 -7.64 -13.39
CA ALA A 92 7.10 -6.68 -12.61
C ALA A 92 5.65 -6.63 -13.09
N CYS A 93 4.71 -6.54 -12.16
CA CYS A 93 3.29 -6.36 -12.45
C CYS A 93 2.96 -4.87 -12.47
N CYS A 94 2.67 -4.32 -13.65
CA CYS A 94 2.20 -2.96 -13.83
C CYS A 94 0.67 -2.95 -13.92
N LEU A 95 0.03 -2.18 -13.04
CA LEU A 95 -1.43 -2.05 -12.99
C LEU A 95 -1.85 -0.69 -13.54
N PRO A 96 -3.13 -0.52 -13.97
CA PRO A 96 -3.63 0.78 -14.42
C PRO A 96 -3.63 1.87 -13.33
N SER A 97 -3.73 1.48 -12.06
CA SER A 97 -3.70 2.40 -10.92
C SER A 97 -3.47 1.65 -9.60
N LYS A 98 -2.99 2.35 -8.56
CA LYS A 98 -2.93 1.83 -7.18
C LYS A 98 -4.28 1.28 -6.70
N ARG A 99 -5.36 1.95 -7.10
CA ARG A 99 -6.73 1.62 -6.72
C ARG A 99 -7.09 0.17 -7.08
N ALA A 100 -6.56 -0.36 -8.18
CA ALA A 100 -6.81 -1.75 -8.56
C ALA A 100 -6.36 -2.74 -7.47
N VAL A 101 -5.16 -2.54 -6.92
CA VAL A 101 -4.63 -3.36 -5.82
C VAL A 101 -5.43 -3.13 -4.53
N GLU A 102 -5.73 -1.87 -4.21
CA GLU A 102 -6.50 -1.53 -3.00
C GLU A 102 -7.89 -2.18 -3.00
N LEU A 103 -8.58 -2.25 -4.14
CA LEU A 103 -9.88 -2.89 -4.25
C LEU A 103 -9.82 -4.40 -4.03
N ILE A 104 -8.80 -5.07 -4.57
CA ILE A 104 -8.61 -6.52 -4.36
C ILE A 104 -8.35 -6.79 -2.87
N LEU A 105 -7.50 -5.97 -2.24
CA LEU A 105 -7.21 -6.07 -0.80
C LEU A 105 -8.45 -5.74 0.05
N GLU A 106 -9.23 -4.73 -0.31
CA GLU A 106 -10.44 -4.37 0.42
C GLU A 106 -11.50 -5.47 0.31
N LYS A 107 -11.70 -6.04 -0.89
CA LYS A 107 -12.54 -7.22 -1.09
C LYS A 107 -12.08 -8.39 -0.20
N LYS A 108 -10.77 -8.62 -0.09
CA LYS A 108 -10.22 -9.62 0.82
C LYS A 108 -10.54 -9.32 2.29
N LEU A 109 -10.37 -8.08 2.74
CA LEU A 109 -10.74 -7.66 4.10
C LEU A 109 -12.23 -7.88 4.38
N GLN A 110 -13.10 -7.49 3.45
CA GLN A 110 -14.54 -7.69 3.56
C GLN A 110 -14.91 -9.18 3.65
N SER A 111 -14.23 -10.05 2.89
CA SER A 111 -14.42 -11.51 2.98
C SER A 111 -14.06 -12.09 4.35
N LEU A 112 -13.23 -11.38 5.11
CA LEU A 112 -12.83 -11.71 6.48
C LEU A 112 -13.69 -11.00 7.53
N GLY A 113 -14.75 -10.27 7.12
CA GLY A 113 -15.62 -9.50 8.01
C GLY A 113 -15.00 -8.19 8.51
N ILE A 114 -13.91 -7.72 7.89
CA ILE A 114 -13.22 -6.47 8.26
C ILE A 114 -13.68 -5.35 7.32
N THR A 115 -14.04 -4.21 7.90
CA THR A 115 -14.39 -3.00 7.16
C THR A 115 -13.38 -1.89 7.43
N ILE A 116 -13.22 -0.98 6.46
CA ILE A 116 -12.38 0.20 6.61
C ILE A 116 -13.28 1.37 7.01
N GLU A 117 -12.99 2.01 8.13
CA GLU A 117 -13.65 3.22 8.57
C GLU A 117 -13.10 4.42 7.79
N ARG A 118 -13.85 4.86 6.78
CA ARG A 118 -13.52 6.01 5.93
C ARG A 118 -13.83 7.34 6.62
N SER A 119 -13.29 8.43 6.04
CA SER A 119 -13.43 9.79 6.57
C SER A 119 -13.06 9.92 8.04
N THR A 120 -12.07 9.15 8.52
CA THR A 120 -11.71 9.10 9.94
C THR A 120 -10.21 9.19 10.10
N THR A 121 -9.75 10.07 10.99
CA THR A 121 -8.33 10.29 11.24
C THR A 121 -8.02 10.21 12.73
N VAL A 122 -6.81 9.75 13.06
CA VAL A 122 -6.25 9.89 14.41
C VAL A 122 -5.88 11.37 14.61
N THR A 123 -6.34 11.97 15.70
CA THR A 123 -5.99 13.35 16.09
C THR A 123 -5.06 13.39 17.30
N ASP A 124 -5.06 12.33 18.10
CA ASP A 124 -4.23 12.19 19.29
C ASP A 124 -4.10 10.69 19.66
N PHE A 125 -3.06 10.32 20.39
CA PHE A 125 -3.00 9.08 21.15
C PHE A 125 -2.04 9.23 22.34
N GLU A 126 -2.31 8.46 23.39
CA GLU A 126 -1.45 8.31 24.56
C GLU A 126 -1.09 6.83 24.73
N VAL A 127 0.10 6.58 25.29
CA VAL A 127 0.57 5.23 25.59
C VAL A 127 0.86 5.17 27.08
N GLU A 128 0.12 4.33 27.79
CA GLU A 128 0.29 4.09 29.21
C GLU A 128 1.31 2.97 29.45
N ASP A 129 2.19 3.17 30.42
CA ASP A 129 3.07 2.12 30.93
C ASP A 129 2.24 1.16 31.79
N VAL A 130 2.02 -0.04 31.26
CA VAL A 130 1.29 -1.10 31.97
C VAL A 130 2.28 -2.15 32.45
N ASP A 131 2.50 -2.16 33.76
CA ASP A 131 3.30 -3.16 34.47
C ASP A 131 2.43 -4.24 35.12
N GLY A 132 3.02 -5.43 35.34
CA GLY A 132 2.39 -6.53 36.06
C GLY A 132 1.89 -7.69 35.19
N PRO A 133 1.30 -8.73 35.83
CA PRO A 133 0.95 -9.99 35.17
C PRO A 133 -0.16 -9.86 34.10
N ASP A 134 -1.00 -8.83 34.19
CA ASP A 134 -2.13 -8.60 33.27
C ASP A 134 -1.78 -7.71 32.08
N ARG A 135 -0.51 -7.35 31.89
CA ARG A 135 -0.02 -6.50 30.77
C ARG A 135 -0.51 -6.99 29.41
N ASN A 136 -0.58 -8.30 29.21
CA ASN A 136 -1.01 -8.89 27.93
C ASN A 136 -2.50 -8.73 27.65
N LEU A 137 -3.31 -8.42 28.66
CA LEU A 137 -4.74 -8.19 28.55
C LEU A 137 -5.11 -6.70 28.42
N ALA A 138 -4.20 -5.81 28.81
CA ALA A 138 -4.42 -4.37 28.81
C ALA A 138 -4.47 -3.75 27.40
N HIS A 139 -5.10 -2.58 27.32
CA HIS A 139 -5.16 -1.73 26.13
C HIS A 139 -4.34 -0.45 26.41
N PRO A 140 -3.00 -0.53 26.42
CA PRO A 140 -2.15 0.59 26.83
C PRO A 140 -2.24 1.81 25.90
N ILE A 141 -2.79 1.67 24.70
CA ILE A 141 -2.87 2.76 23.74
C ILE A 141 -4.29 3.32 23.74
N MET A 142 -4.43 4.60 24.06
CA MET A 142 -5.70 5.32 23.97
C MET A 142 -5.64 6.30 22.80
N ALA A 143 -6.26 5.94 21.68
CA ALA A 143 -6.28 6.75 20.46
C ALA A 143 -7.56 7.57 20.34
N ARG A 144 -7.44 8.85 19.98
CA ARG A 144 -8.56 9.73 19.65
C ARG A 144 -8.74 9.75 18.14
N LEU A 145 -9.92 9.37 17.70
CA LEU A 145 -10.36 9.38 16.31
C LEU A 145 -11.36 10.51 16.10
N GLN A 146 -11.25 11.19 14.97
CA GLN A 146 -12.17 12.22 14.53
C GLN A 146 -12.78 11.83 13.20
N LYS A 147 -14.12 11.82 13.14
CA LYS A 147 -14.86 11.67 11.90
C LYS A 147 -14.95 13.00 11.16
N LEU A 148 -14.48 13.03 9.93
CA LEU A 148 -14.36 14.19 9.05
C LEU A 148 -15.61 14.43 8.19
N SER A 149 -16.49 13.43 8.07
CA SER A 149 -17.73 13.50 7.30
C SER A 149 -18.93 13.84 8.17
N GLY A 150 -19.74 14.82 7.75
CA GLY A 150 -20.99 15.22 8.42
C GLY A 150 -20.97 16.67 8.94
N SER A 151 -22.10 17.15 9.46
CA SER A 151 -22.21 18.49 10.05
C SER A 151 -21.67 18.59 11.48
N SER A 152 -21.40 17.46 12.14
CA SER A 152 -20.80 17.39 13.47
C SER A 152 -19.57 16.48 13.49
N THR A 153 -18.42 17.05 13.81
CA THR A 153 -17.21 16.31 14.14
C THR A 153 -17.47 15.48 15.39
N THR A 154 -17.59 14.16 15.20
CA THR A 154 -17.71 13.23 16.32
C THR A 154 -16.30 12.74 16.66
N GLU A 155 -15.90 12.95 17.91
CA GLU A 155 -14.68 12.37 18.46
C GLU A 155 -15.01 11.06 19.15
N THR A 156 -14.15 10.07 18.97
CA THR A 156 -14.26 8.76 19.63
C THR A 156 -12.91 8.35 20.18
N VAL A 157 -12.90 7.80 21.39
CA VAL A 157 -11.69 7.28 22.02
C VAL A 157 -11.70 5.76 21.92
N VAL A 158 -10.61 5.19 21.42
CA VAL A 158 -10.46 3.74 21.22
C VAL A 158 -9.24 3.25 21.99
N GLY A 159 -9.46 2.24 22.84
CA GLY A 159 -8.40 1.51 23.53
C GLY A 159 -7.86 0.38 22.66
N ALA A 160 -6.56 0.36 22.42
CA ALA A 160 -5.89 -0.62 21.58
C ALA A 160 -4.70 -1.26 22.28
N ARG A 161 -4.43 -2.52 21.93
CA ARG A 161 -3.19 -3.21 22.34
C ARG A 161 -2.00 -2.82 21.47
N TYR A 162 -2.28 -2.61 20.19
CA TYR A 162 -1.31 -2.25 19.18
C TYR A 162 -1.92 -1.19 18.26
N MET A 163 -1.09 -0.25 17.82
CA MET A 163 -1.44 0.72 16.81
C MET A 163 -0.38 0.68 15.71
N ILE A 164 -0.81 0.45 14.47
CA ILE A 164 0.07 0.45 13.30
C ILE A 164 -0.21 1.73 12.51
N ALA A 165 0.76 2.64 12.50
CA ALA A 165 0.65 3.87 11.73
C ALA A 165 1.08 3.65 10.28
N ALA A 166 0.10 3.67 9.37
CA ALA A 166 0.31 3.58 7.92
C ALA A 166 -0.21 4.85 7.19
N ASP A 167 -0.08 6.02 7.83
CA ASP A 167 -0.67 7.31 7.44
C ASP A 167 0.21 8.17 6.50
N GLY A 168 1.21 7.54 5.87
CA GLY A 168 1.96 8.08 4.73
C GLY A 168 3.12 9.02 5.10
N PRO A 169 3.70 9.72 4.10
CA PRO A 169 4.94 10.49 4.27
C PRO A 169 4.80 11.65 5.27
N LYS A 170 3.62 12.26 5.33
CA LYS A 170 3.26 13.29 6.32
C LYS A 170 2.60 12.68 7.57
N SER A 171 3.04 11.49 7.99
CA SER A 171 2.51 10.78 9.16
C SER A 171 2.38 11.68 10.39
N PHE A 172 1.17 11.78 10.93
CA PHE A 172 0.89 12.40 12.22
C PHE A 172 1.51 11.58 13.34
N CYS A 173 1.31 10.25 13.32
CA CYS A 173 1.75 9.38 14.40
C CYS A 173 3.27 9.40 14.59
N ARG A 174 4.02 9.36 13.48
CA ARG A 174 5.49 9.48 13.50
C ARG A 174 5.94 10.79 14.16
N ARG A 175 5.35 11.91 13.75
CA ARG A 175 5.69 13.24 14.30
C ARG A 175 5.34 13.34 15.79
N LYS A 176 4.19 12.79 16.19
CA LYS A 176 3.77 12.79 17.60
C LYS A 176 4.73 12.01 18.50
N LEU A 177 5.31 10.92 18.00
CA LEU A 177 6.36 10.16 18.70
C LEU A 177 7.74 10.83 18.69
N GLY A 178 7.89 12.00 18.07
CA GLY A 178 9.20 12.65 17.93
C GLY A 178 10.17 11.89 17.01
N ILE A 179 9.68 10.97 16.19
CA ILE A 179 10.53 10.20 15.27
C ILE A 179 10.87 11.09 14.06
N ALA A 180 12.15 11.42 13.93
CA ALA A 180 12.67 12.23 12.83
C ALA A 180 12.52 11.52 11.47
N PHE A 181 12.39 12.30 10.40
CA PHE A 181 12.43 11.82 9.03
C PHE A 181 13.52 12.60 8.30
N GLU A 182 14.75 12.11 8.42
CA GLU A 182 15.94 12.78 7.89
C GLU A 182 16.12 12.46 6.41
N GLY A 183 16.49 13.48 5.65
CA GLY A 183 16.75 13.39 4.22
C GLY A 183 17.02 14.79 3.66
N PRO A 184 17.66 14.89 2.48
CA PRO A 184 17.81 16.16 1.81
C PRO A 184 16.44 16.72 1.40
N ASP A 185 16.25 18.03 1.51
CA ASP A 185 15.07 18.75 0.98
C ASP A 185 15.15 18.95 -0.55
N GLU A 186 15.96 18.15 -1.24
CA GLU A 186 16.10 18.21 -2.69
C GLU A 186 14.81 17.74 -3.36
N VAL A 187 14.22 18.61 -4.19
CA VAL A 187 12.99 18.32 -4.91
C VAL A 187 13.33 18.07 -6.37
N LEU A 188 13.26 16.80 -6.79
CA LEU A 188 13.12 16.46 -8.20
C LEU A 188 11.64 16.53 -8.57
N GLN A 189 11.29 17.45 -9.47
CA GLN A 189 9.93 17.55 -9.99
C GLN A 189 9.75 16.56 -11.14
N MET A 190 8.90 15.56 -10.94
CA MET A 190 8.48 14.61 -11.95
C MET A 190 6.97 14.73 -12.16
N ALA A 191 6.53 14.49 -13.38
CA ALA A 191 5.11 14.45 -13.74
C ALA A 191 4.79 13.09 -14.33
N ASP A 192 3.74 12.45 -13.81
CA ASP A 192 3.24 11.18 -14.32
C ASP A 192 2.05 11.44 -15.26
N LEU A 193 2.13 10.90 -16.47
CA LEU A 193 1.09 11.03 -17.49
C LEU A 193 0.57 9.66 -17.90
N GLY A 194 -0.67 9.35 -17.52
CA GLY A 194 -1.40 8.19 -18.05
C GLY A 194 -2.03 8.51 -19.40
N LEU A 195 -1.65 7.78 -20.45
CA LEU A 195 -2.09 8.01 -21.82
C LEU A 195 -2.35 6.69 -22.56
N VAL A 196 -3.29 6.73 -23.51
CA VAL A 196 -3.48 5.66 -24.51
C VAL A 196 -2.90 6.18 -25.81
N ALA A 197 -1.80 5.62 -26.26
CA ALA A 197 -1.12 6.03 -27.49
C ALA A 197 -0.86 4.85 -28.43
N LYS A 198 -0.76 5.18 -29.72
CA LYS A 198 -0.26 4.28 -30.75
C LYS A 198 1.22 4.58 -30.96
N THR A 199 2.06 3.56 -30.88
CA THR A 199 3.51 3.67 -31.07
C THR A 199 4.05 2.46 -31.81
N ASN A 200 5.18 2.61 -32.48
CA ASN A 200 5.97 1.55 -33.09
C ASN A 200 7.32 1.34 -32.36
N HIS A 201 7.44 1.84 -31.12
CA HIS A 201 8.65 1.70 -30.34
C HIS A 201 8.98 0.21 -30.11
N PRO A 202 10.24 -0.24 -30.35
CA PRO A 202 10.58 -1.66 -30.33
C PRO A 202 10.42 -2.31 -28.95
N ASP A 203 10.60 -1.53 -27.88
CA ASP A 203 10.51 -1.98 -26.48
C ASP A 203 9.16 -1.59 -25.82
N LEU A 204 8.05 -1.59 -26.56
CA LEU A 204 6.73 -1.13 -26.07
C LEU A 204 6.20 -1.88 -24.83
N ASN A 205 6.67 -3.11 -24.60
CA ASN A 205 6.28 -3.94 -23.45
C ASN A 205 7.20 -3.78 -22.24
N ASN A 206 8.22 -2.93 -22.34
CA ASN A 206 9.23 -2.71 -21.31
C ASN A 206 9.15 -1.31 -20.72
N VAL A 207 9.66 -1.13 -19.52
CA VAL A 207 9.88 0.22 -18.97
C VAL A 207 11.08 0.84 -19.68
N CYS A 208 10.83 1.89 -20.44
CA CYS A 208 11.87 2.61 -21.17
C CYS A 208 12.38 3.81 -20.35
N ILE A 209 13.66 3.81 -20.02
CA ILE A 209 14.32 4.86 -19.24
C ILE A 209 15.19 5.69 -20.19
N PRO A 210 14.78 6.93 -20.52
CA PRO A 210 15.63 7.82 -21.28
C PRO A 210 16.75 8.34 -20.38
N PHE A 211 17.99 8.07 -20.75
CA PHE A 211 19.19 8.62 -20.13
C PHE A 211 19.75 9.73 -21.01
N ASN A 212 19.45 10.96 -20.62
CA ASN A 212 20.06 12.16 -21.19
C ASN A 212 20.93 12.81 -20.12
N SER A 213 22.20 13.10 -20.43
CA SER A 213 23.07 13.79 -19.48
C SER A 213 22.52 15.19 -19.16
N VAL A 214 22.52 15.57 -17.89
CA VAL A 214 22.02 16.88 -17.42
C VAL A 214 22.77 18.06 -18.05
N SER A 215 24.03 17.84 -18.45
CA SER A 215 24.84 18.79 -19.22
C SER A 215 24.21 19.21 -20.55
N GLN A 216 23.41 18.33 -21.18
CA GLN A 216 22.78 18.63 -22.48
C GLN A 216 21.47 19.43 -22.36
N LEU A 217 20.78 19.38 -21.22
CA LEU A 217 19.52 20.13 -21.02
C LEU A 217 19.75 21.65 -20.91
N HIS A 218 20.91 22.06 -20.38
CA HIS A 218 21.28 23.48 -20.28
C HIS A 218 21.81 24.07 -21.59
N GLN A 219 22.32 23.25 -22.52
CA GLN A 219 22.83 23.74 -23.81
C GLN A 219 21.71 24.12 -24.81
N LYS A 220 20.50 23.58 -24.67
CA LYS A 220 19.37 23.86 -25.57
C LYS A 220 18.44 25.00 -25.12
N ARG A 221 18.77 25.71 -24.03
CA ARG A 221 18.05 26.91 -23.56
C ARG A 221 18.71 28.23 -23.98
N LYS A 222 19.33 28.27 -25.16
CA LYS A 222 19.81 29.52 -25.79
C LYS A 222 19.05 29.78 -27.08
#